data_AF-A0A955F473-F1
#
_entry.id   AF-A0A955F473-F1
#
_cell.length_a   1.000
_cell.length_b   1.000
_cell.length_c   1.000
_cell.angle_alpha   90.00
_cell.angle_beta   90.00
_cell.angle_gamma   90.00
#
_symmetry.space_group_name_H-M   'P 1'
#
loop_
_entity.id
_entity.type
_entity.pdbx_description
1 polymer ?
#
loop_
_entity_poly.entity_id
_entity_poly.type
_entity_poly.pdbx_seq_one_letter_code
_entity_poly.pdbx_strand_id
1 'polypeptide(L)'
;MGVIRSLLDFIHDSPTPYHAVSTTIGRLSEGHFQRLDEGETWALEAGGRYWVSRGDSSIIAFVVGSAGLDDEAFSIVGAHTDSPNLRVKPNGDFLAHGYR
;
A
#
# COMPACT_ATOMS: atom_id res chain seq x y z
N MET A 1 -17.89 9.42 8.72
CA MET A 1 -16.94 9.14 9.83
C MET A 1 -15.86 10.22 9.80
N GLY A 2 -15.40 10.77 10.93
CA GLY A 2 -14.40 11.85 10.92
C GLY A 2 -13.01 11.38 10.48
N VAL A 3 -12.21 12.27 9.90
CA VAL A 3 -10.85 11.97 9.40
C VAL A 3 -9.96 11.35 10.49
N ILE A 4 -10.00 11.88 11.72
CA ILE A 4 -9.20 11.37 12.85
C ILE A 4 -9.55 9.91 13.15
N ARG A 5 -10.84 9.55 13.17
CA ARG A 5 -11.26 8.17 13.44
C ARG A 5 -10.78 7.23 12.32
N SER A 6 -10.97 7.62 11.06
CA SER A 6 -10.49 6.82 9.91
C SER A 6 -8.97 6.61 9.90
N LEU A 7 -8.20 7.59 10.39
CA LEU A 7 -6.76 7.47 10.57
C LEU A 7 -6.40 6.50 11.70
N LEU A 8 -7.08 6.59 12.86
CA LEU A 8 -6.85 5.68 13.97
C LEU A 8 -7.18 4.23 13.59
N ASP A 9 -8.28 4.03 12.86
CA ASP A 9 -8.66 2.71 12.34
C ASP A 9 -7.60 2.20 11.33
N PHE A 10 -7.12 3.07 10.43
CA PHE A 10 -6.03 2.71 9.50
C PHE A 10 -4.78 2.22 10.22
N ILE A 11 -4.34 2.96 11.25
CA ILE A 11 -3.15 2.62 12.03
C ILE A 11 -3.36 1.31 12.79
N HIS A 12 -4.54 1.13 13.40
CA HIS A 12 -4.89 -0.08 14.13
C HIS A 12 -4.85 -1.32 13.23
N ASP A 13 -5.41 -1.22 12.03
CA ASP A 13 -5.49 -2.32 11.07
C ASP A 13 -4.17 -2.56 10.30
N SER A 14 -3.14 -1.73 10.53
CA SER A 14 -1.89 -1.73 9.76
C SER A 14 -0.62 -1.91 10.62
N PRO A 15 -0.50 -2.99 11.42
CA PRO A 15 0.62 -3.15 12.36
C PRO A 15 1.99 -3.40 11.71
N THR A 16 2.03 -3.75 10.42
CA THR A 16 3.27 -3.98 9.66
C THR A 16 3.14 -3.36 8.25
N PRO A 17 4.25 -3.18 7.50
CA PRO A 17 4.18 -2.65 6.14
C PRO A 17 3.27 -3.48 5.21
N TYR A 18 3.23 -4.80 5.44
CA TYR A 18 2.38 -5.73 4.69
C TYR A 18 0.89 -5.47 4.97
N HIS A 19 0.53 -5.24 6.23
CA HIS A 19 -0.84 -4.89 6.59
C HIS A 19 -1.21 -3.48 6.11
N ALA A 20 -0.29 -2.52 6.16
CA ALA A 20 -0.51 -1.17 5.61
C ALA A 20 -0.86 -1.22 4.12
N VAL A 21 -0.13 -2.04 3.33
CA VAL A 21 -0.47 -2.28 1.92
C VAL A 21 -1.82 -2.99 1.79
N SER A 22 -2.08 -4.07 2.55
CA SER A 22 -3.35 -4.79 2.50
C SER A 22 -4.55 -3.89 2.81
N THR A 23 -4.48 -3.08 3.87
CA THR A 23 -5.52 -2.11 4.26
C THR A 23 -5.70 -1.05 3.18
N THR A 24 -4.61 -0.59 2.58
CA THR A 24 -4.65 0.35 1.44
C THR A 24 -5.35 -0.26 0.23
N ILE A 25 -5.05 -1.52 -0.13
CA ILE A 25 -5.72 -2.26 -1.22
C ILE A 25 -7.22 -2.38 -0.94
N GLY A 26 -7.63 -2.66 0.30
CA GLY A 26 -9.04 -2.69 0.69
C GLY A 26 -9.75 -1.36 0.38
N ARG A 27 -9.16 -0.25 0.82
CA ARG A 27 -9.69 1.11 0.55
C ARG A 27 -9.69 1.47 -0.94
N LEU A 28 -8.66 1.07 -1.68
CA LEU A 28 -8.58 1.27 -3.13
C LEU A 28 -9.65 0.46 -3.88
N SER A 29 -9.96 -0.74 -3.39
CA SER A 29 -11.02 -1.59 -3.96
C SER A 29 -12.40 -0.98 -3.78
N GLU A 30 -12.67 -0.37 -2.62
CA GLU A 30 -13.89 0.45 -2.40
C GLU A 30 -13.95 1.66 -3.36
N GLY A 31 -12.80 2.20 -3.74
CA GLY A 31 -12.64 3.26 -4.75
C GLY A 31 -12.63 2.77 -6.21
N HIS A 32 -12.96 1.50 -6.46
CA HIS A 32 -12.98 0.86 -7.78
C HIS A 32 -11.63 0.90 -8.53
N PHE A 33 -10.51 0.91 -7.82
CA PHE A 33 -9.21 0.75 -8.45
C PHE A 33 -8.96 -0.71 -8.83
N GLN A 34 -8.38 -0.92 -10.01
CA GLN A 34 -8.05 -2.23 -10.55
C GLN A 34 -6.60 -2.61 -10.23
N ARG A 35 -6.37 -3.87 -9.87
CA ARG A 35 -5.02 -4.40 -9.68
C ARG A 35 -4.33 -4.56 -11.04
N LEU A 36 -3.07 -4.14 -11.12
CA LEU A 36 -2.14 -4.48 -12.18
C LEU A 36 -1.10 -5.48 -11.65
N ASP A 37 -0.71 -6.42 -12.51
CA ASP A 37 0.42 -7.32 -12.25
C ASP A 37 1.69 -6.74 -12.90
N GLU A 38 2.78 -6.61 -12.13
CA GLU A 38 4.04 -6.07 -12.65
C GLU A 38 4.73 -6.97 -13.69
N GLY A 39 4.32 -8.23 -13.79
CA GLY A 39 4.80 -9.18 -14.79
C GLY A 39 4.04 -9.16 -16.12
N GLU A 40 2.94 -8.40 -16.22
CA GLU A 40 2.07 -8.36 -17.41
C GLU A 40 2.20 -7.04 -18.19
N THR A 41 1.81 -7.06 -19.46
CA THR A 41 1.64 -5.82 -20.24
C THR A 41 0.35 -5.12 -19.81
N TRP A 42 0.45 -3.83 -19.49
CA TRP A 42 -0.70 -3.07 -19.02
C TRP A 42 -1.46 -2.43 -20.19
N ALA A 43 -2.76 -2.68 -20.26
CA ALA A 43 -3.70 -1.95 -21.11
C ALA A 43 -4.42 -0.91 -20.25
N LEU A 44 -3.91 0.32 -20.26
CA LEU A 44 -4.45 1.42 -19.46
C LEU A 44 -5.45 2.25 -20.26
N GLU A 45 -6.55 2.65 -19.61
CA GLU A 45 -7.59 3.48 -20.21
C GLU A 45 -7.59 4.89 -19.60
N ALA A 46 -7.96 5.89 -20.39
CA ALA A 46 -8.13 7.26 -19.93
C ALA A 46 -9.18 7.33 -18.80
N GLY A 47 -8.85 8.00 -17.69
CA GLY A 47 -9.69 8.01 -16.49
C GLY A 47 -9.67 6.71 -15.67
N GLY A 48 -8.97 5.68 -16.12
CA GLY A 48 -8.83 4.41 -15.42
C GLY A 48 -8.08 4.56 -14.09
N ARG A 49 -8.44 3.72 -13.11
CA ARG A 49 -7.90 3.76 -11.74
C ARG A 49 -7.19 2.45 -11.45
N TYR A 50 -5.91 2.52 -11.12
CA TYR A 50 -5.08 1.33 -11.02
C TYR A 50 -4.17 1.35 -9.80
N TRP A 51 -3.85 0.16 -9.32
CA TRP A 51 -2.81 -0.02 -8.31
C TRP A 51 -1.92 -1.22 -8.64
N VAL A 52 -0.67 -1.14 -8.22
CA VAL A 52 0.31 -2.22 -8.32
C VAL A 52 1.04 -2.33 -6.99
N SER A 53 1.31 -3.56 -6.54
CA SER A 53 2.12 -3.84 -5.36
C SER A 53 3.38 -4.62 -5.73
N ARG A 54 4.45 -4.40 -4.97
CA ARG A 54 5.70 -5.17 -5.08
C ARG A 54 6.13 -5.67 -3.71
N GLY A 55 6.42 -6.97 -3.63
CA GLY A 55 6.84 -7.64 -2.39
C GLY A 55 5.84 -7.51 -1.24
N ASP A 56 4.57 -7.21 -1.56
CA ASP A 56 3.45 -6.98 -0.64
C ASP A 56 3.66 -5.90 0.44
N SER A 57 4.78 -5.19 0.43
CA SER A 57 5.11 -4.13 1.38
C SER A 57 5.17 -2.74 0.74
N SER A 58 5.12 -2.64 -0.58
CA SER A 58 5.09 -1.38 -1.33
C SER A 58 3.91 -1.36 -2.28
N ILE A 59 3.31 -0.18 -2.46
CA ILE A 59 2.15 0.02 -3.32
C ILE A 59 2.24 1.38 -4.03
N ILE A 60 1.80 1.40 -5.28
CA ILE A 60 1.52 2.62 -6.05
C ILE A 60 0.07 2.56 -6.49
N ALA A 61 -0.66 3.66 -6.32
CA ALA A 61 -2.00 3.84 -6.84
C ALA A 61 -2.05 5.12 -7.68
N PHE A 62 -2.70 5.05 -8.83
CA PHE A 62 -2.76 6.17 -9.76
C PHE A 62 -4.06 6.18 -10.55
N VAL A 63 -4.40 7.35 -11.07
CA VAL A 63 -5.51 7.55 -12.01
C VAL A 63 -4.91 8.06 -13.30
N VAL A 64 -5.22 7.41 -14.41
CA VAL A 64 -4.79 7.85 -15.74
C VAL A 64 -5.57 9.11 -16.09
N GLY A 65 -4.86 10.14 -16.54
CA GLY A 65 -5.49 11.36 -17.00
C GLY A 65 -6.39 11.13 -18.22
N SER A 66 -7.09 12.17 -18.63
CA SER A 66 -8.05 12.13 -19.74
C SER A 66 -7.79 13.18 -20.82
N ALA A 67 -6.83 14.07 -20.60
CA ALA A 67 -6.34 15.02 -21.59
C ALA A 67 -5.13 14.45 -22.34
N GLY A 68 -4.73 15.11 -23.42
CA GLY A 68 -3.54 14.73 -24.18
C GLY A 68 -2.28 14.92 -23.35
N LEU A 69 -1.28 14.05 -23.58
CA LEU A 69 -0.01 14.07 -22.83
C LEU A 69 0.74 15.41 -22.88
N ASP A 70 0.50 16.23 -23.91
CA ASP A 70 1.11 17.54 -24.07
C ASP A 70 0.57 18.58 -23.05
N ASP A 71 -0.61 18.34 -22.47
CA ASP A 71 -1.28 19.20 -21.50
C ASP A 71 -1.28 18.60 -20.06
N GLU A 72 -0.74 17.39 -19.87
CA GLU A 72 -0.77 16.69 -18.59
C GLU A 72 0.60 16.61 -17.91
N ALA A 73 0.59 16.77 -16.59
CA ALA A 73 1.74 16.53 -15.72
C ALA A 73 1.37 15.55 -14.61
N PHE A 74 2.36 14.82 -14.10
CA PHE A 74 2.14 13.96 -12.95
C PHE A 74 2.04 14.77 -11.66
N SER A 75 0.95 14.57 -10.90
CA SER A 75 0.86 14.97 -9.50
C SER A 75 1.18 13.76 -8.63
N ILE A 76 2.32 13.78 -7.95
CA ILE A 76 2.86 12.62 -7.21
C ILE A 76 2.96 12.96 -5.73
N VAL A 77 2.41 12.10 -4.89
CA VAL A 77 2.61 12.11 -3.43
C VAL A 77 3.42 10.88 -3.04
N GLY A 78 4.55 11.10 -2.37
CA GLY A 78 5.39 10.05 -1.83
C GLY A 78 5.19 9.88 -0.32
N ALA A 79 5.10 8.63 0.13
CA ALA A 79 5.11 8.24 1.54
C ALA A 79 5.78 6.86 1.67
N HIS A 80 5.94 6.38 2.90
CA HIS A 80 6.48 5.04 3.17
C HIS A 80 5.54 4.24 4.08
N THR A 81 5.51 2.93 3.92
CA THR A 81 4.61 2.00 4.64
C THR A 81 5.24 1.42 5.92
N ASP A 82 6.54 1.59 6.08
CA ASP A 82 7.30 1.06 7.20
C ASP A 82 7.47 2.06 8.34
N SER A 83 7.81 1.52 9.50
CA SER A 83 8.14 2.27 10.70
C SER A 83 9.15 1.46 11.50
N PRO A 84 10.04 2.11 12.28
CA PRO A 84 10.95 1.40 13.17
C PRO A 84 10.20 0.41 14.09
N ASN A 85 10.69 -0.82 14.17
CA ASN A 85 10.08 -1.88 14.98
C ASN A 85 11.11 -2.93 15.42
N LEU A 86 10.69 -3.81 16.32
CA LEU A 86 11.44 -5.01 16.69
C LEU A 86 11.02 -6.16 15.76
N ARG A 87 11.98 -6.77 15.07
CA ARG A 87 11.76 -7.98 14.26
C ARG A 87 12.31 -9.21 14.95
N VAL A 88 11.53 -10.28 14.92
CA VAL A 88 11.97 -11.60 15.38
C VAL A 88 13.10 -12.09 14.47
N LYS A 89 14.20 -12.56 15.06
CA LYS A 89 15.30 -13.18 14.32
C LYS A 89 14.82 -14.47 13.65
N PRO A 90 15.38 -14.88 12.48
CA PRO A 90 15.05 -16.17 11.87
C PRO A 90 15.22 -17.36 12.83
N ASN A 91 16.25 -17.30 13.69
CA ASN A 91 16.46 -18.22 14.82
C ASN A 91 16.23 -17.45 16.12
N GLY A 92 14.97 -17.29 16.50
CA GLY A 92 14.54 -16.47 17.64
C GLY A 92 14.41 -17.22 18.98
N ASP A 93 14.45 -18.56 18.96
CA ASP A 93 14.33 -19.38 20.19
C ASP A 93 15.54 -19.12 21.11
N PHE A 94 15.26 -18.76 22.36
CA PHE A 94 16.28 -18.42 23.34
C PHE A 94 15.79 -18.77 24.74
N LEU A 95 16.54 -19.61 25.45
CA LEU A 95 16.24 -20.00 26.83
C LEU A 95 17.22 -19.32 27.79
N ALA A 96 16.69 -18.48 28.68
CA ALA A 96 17.47 -17.90 29.76
C ALA A 96 16.60 -17.69 31.00
N HIS A 97 17.17 -17.95 32.19
CA HIS A 97 16.50 -17.72 33.48
C HIS A 97 15.10 -18.38 33.61
N GLY A 98 14.85 -19.49 32.91
CA GLY A 98 13.57 -20.20 32.91
C GLY A 98 12.52 -19.64 31.94
N TYR A 99 12.84 -18.60 31.18
CA TYR A 99 11.99 -18.05 30.12
C TYR A 99 12.42 -18.58 28.77
N ARG A 100 11.44 -18.99 27.98
CA ARG A 100 11.57 -19.44 26.60
C ARG A 100 10.49 -18.76 25.76
#